data_AF-A0A257GVG5-F1
#
_entry.id   AF-A0A257GVG5-F1
#
_cell.length_a   1.000
_cell.length_b   1.000
_cell.length_c   1.000
_cell.angle_alpha   90.00
_cell.angle_beta   90.00
_cell.angle_gamma   90.00
#
_symmetry.space_group_name_H-M   'P 1'
#
loop_
_entity.id
_entity.type
_entity.pdbx_description
1 polymer ?
#
loop_
_entity_poly.entity_id
_entity_poly.type
_entity_poly.pdbx_seq_one_letter_code
_entity_poly.pdbx_strand_id
1 'polypeptide(L)' 'IEQKLTIAMNISDRCYVMGHGSIVFEGTPEALRANSEIRKEWLEV' A
#
# COMPACT_ATOMS: atom_id res chain seq x y z
N ILE A 1 -13.81 -3.53 -9.68
CA ILE A 1 -12.74 -3.37 -10.70
C ILE A 1 -11.47 -3.93 -10.07
N GLU A 2 -11.30 -5.26 -10.09
CA GLU A 2 -10.26 -5.94 -9.27
C GLU A 2 -9.16 -6.60 -10.10
N GLN A 3 -9.24 -6.60 -11.43
CA GLN A 3 -8.22 -7.25 -12.28
C GLN A 3 -7.01 -6.37 -12.68
N LYS A 4 -6.89 -5.12 -12.18
CA LYS A 4 -5.81 -4.18 -12.57
C LYS A 4 -4.79 -3.87 -11.46
N LEU A 5 -4.92 -4.43 -10.27
CA LEU A 5 -4.07 -4.10 -9.12
C LEU A 5 -2.62 -4.61 -9.29
N THR A 6 -2.44 -5.77 -9.92
CA THR A 6 -1.13 -6.42 -10.07
C THR A 6 -0.19 -5.69 -11.02
N ILE A 7 -0.73 -5.10 -12.10
CA ILE A 7 0.07 -4.35 -13.09
C ILE A 7 0.45 -2.98 -12.53
N ALA A 8 -0.46 -2.34 -11.80
CA ALA A 8 -0.20 -1.05 -11.14
C ALA A 8 0.95 -1.17 -10.13
N MET A 9 0.99 -2.23 -9.31
CA MET A 9 2.09 -2.41 -8.34
C MET A 9 3.47 -2.66 -8.96
N ASN A 10 3.56 -3.15 -10.21
CA ASN A 10 4.84 -3.34 -10.92
C ASN A 10 5.30 -2.10 -11.70
N ILE A 11 4.43 -1.11 -11.92
CA ILE A 11 4.76 0.16 -12.60
C ILE A 11 4.89 1.31 -11.59
N SER A 12 4.29 1.19 -10.41
CA SER A 12 4.35 2.22 -9.38
C SER A 12 5.68 2.17 -8.61
N ASP A 13 6.54 3.15 -8.85
CA ASP A 13 7.74 3.40 -8.04
C ASP A 13 7.41 3.76 -6.57
N ARG A 14 6.18 4.24 -6.33
CA ARG A 14 5.71 4.73 -5.03
C ARG A 14 4.28 4.28 -4.73
N CYS A 15 4.08 3.87 -3.49
CA CYS A 15 2.83 3.49 -2.87
C CYS A 15 2.52 4.43 -1.72
N TYR A 16 1.22 4.72 -1.58
CA TYR A 16 0.66 5.55 -0.53
C TYR A 16 -0.45 4.79 0.16
N VAL A 17 -0.47 4.78 1.48
CA VAL A 17 -1.61 4.30 2.28
C VAL A 17 -2.24 5.51 2.95
N MET A 18 -3.56 5.64 2.81
CA MET A 18 -4.34 6.65 3.52
C MET A 18 -5.17 6.02 4.63
N GLY A 19 -5.07 6.60 5.82
CA GLY A 19 -5.83 6.24 7.01
C GLY A 19 -6.44 7.49 7.64
N HIS A 20 -7.73 7.45 7.99
CA HIS A 20 -8.48 8.58 8.57
C HIS A 20 -8.28 9.93 7.83
N GLY A 21 -8.19 9.89 6.49
CA GLY A 21 -8.01 11.10 5.67
C GLY A 21 -6.58 11.67 5.64
N SER A 22 -5.61 10.97 6.21
CA SER A 22 -4.17 11.34 6.18
C SER A 22 -3.34 10.24 5.54
N ILE A 23 -2.20 10.60 4.94
CA ILE A 23 -1.24 9.61 4.44
C ILE A 23 -0.51 9.02 5.64
N VAL A 24 -0.75 7.72 5.90
CA VAL A 24 -0.13 6.95 6.98
C VAL A 24 1.11 6.19 6.50
N PHE A 25 1.29 6.05 5.18
CA PHE A 25 2.48 5.47 4.58
C PHE A 25 2.79 6.12 3.23
N GLU A 26 4.07 6.44 2.99
CA GLU A 26 4.64 6.73 1.67
C GLU A 26 5.91 5.89 1.51
N GLY A 27 6.06 5.18 0.39
CA GLY A 27 7.28 4.41 0.12
C GLY A 27 7.14 3.49 -1.07
N THR A 28 8.10 2.61 -1.31
CA THR A 28 7.97 1.59 -2.38
C THR A 28 6.95 0.52 -1.98
N PRO A 29 6.34 -0.18 -2.95
CA PRO A 29 5.45 -1.31 -2.66
C PRO A 29 6.15 -2.42 -1.84
N GLU A 30 7.45 -2.62 -2.03
CA GLU A 30 8.25 -3.55 -1.23
C GLU A 30 8.38 -3.09 0.23
N ALA A 31 8.63 -1.80 0.46
CA ALA A 31 8.65 -1.24 1.80
C ALA A 31 7.30 -1.35 2.51
N LEU A 32 6.19 -1.15 1.77
CA LEU A 32 4.85 -1.37 2.31
C LEU A 32 4.62 -2.84 2.67
N ARG A 33 5.04 -3.77 1.81
CA ARG A 33 4.93 -5.21 2.08
C ARG A 33 5.79 -5.65 3.25
N ALA A 34 6.96 -5.05 3.46
CA ALA A 34 7.81 -5.33 4.61
C ALA A 34 7.25 -4.74 5.92
N ASN A 35 6.47 -3.66 5.85
CA ASN A 35 5.89 -3.01 7.02
C ASN A 35 4.65 -3.76 7.54
N SER A 36 4.92 -4.75 8.38
CA SER A 36 3.91 -5.65 8.96
C SER A 36 2.88 -4.93 9.84
N GLU A 37 3.26 -3.81 10.45
CA GLU A 37 2.43 -3.02 11.36
C GLU A 37 1.35 -2.27 10.57
N ILE A 38 1.74 -1.58 9.49
CA ILE A 38 0.79 -0.89 8.60
C ILE A 38 -0.14 -1.87 7.89
N ARG A 39 0.36 -3.06 7.52
CA ARG A 39 -0.50 -4.09 6.93
C ARG A 39 -1.55 -4.60 7.91
N LYS A 40 -1.16 -4.86 9.16
CA LYS A 40 -2.10 -5.31 10.19
C LYS A 40 -3.15 -4.25 10.52
N GLU A 41 -2.76 -2.99 10.51
CA GLU A 41 -3.64 -1.90 10.92
C GLU A 41 -4.55 -1.40 9.79
N TRP A 42 -4.14 -1.52 8.52
CA TRP A 42 -4.83 -0.89 7.38
C TRP A 42 -5.17 -1.81 6.20
N LEU A 43 -4.63 -3.04 6.15
CA LEU A 43 -4.85 -3.99 5.04
C LEU A 43 -5.46 -5.34 5.47
N GLU A 44 -5.44 -5.69 6.76
CA GLU A 44 -6.23 -6.82 7.30
C GLU A 44 -7.68 -6.35 7.56
N VAL A 45 -8.53 -6.45 6.54
CA VAL A 45 -10.00 -6.53 6.68
C VAL A 45 -10.54 -7.72 5.87
#